data_AF-A0A929YPA3-F1
#
_entry.id   AF-A0A929YPA3-F1
#
_cell.length_a   1.000
_cell.length_b   1.000
_cell.length_c   1.000
_cell.angle_alpha   90.00
_cell.angle_beta   90.00
_cell.angle_gamma   90.00
#
_symmetry.space_group_name_H-M   'P 1'
#
loop_
_entity.id
_entity.type
_entity.pdbx_description
1 polymer ?
#
loop_
_entity_poly.entity_id
_entity_poly.type
_entity_poly.pdbx_seq_one_letter_code
_entity_poly.pdbx_strand_id
1 'polypeptide(L)' 'MSVIITNDVFGNSYDSSNPGDVRRFVQDYKDNPDYFQKAWDSEKEVMLDSARTLGIYND' A
#
# COMPACT_ATOMS: atom_id res chain seq x y z
N MET A 1 13.10 4.28 2.91
CA MET A 1 12.98 2.89 3.42
C MET A 1 11.94 2.22 2.54
N SER A 2 12.18 1.04 1.97
CA SER A 2 11.16 0.33 1.18
C SER A 2 10.50 -0.74 2.04
N VAL A 3 9.17 -0.87 1.93
CA VAL A 3 8.36 -1.92 2.56
C VAL A 3 7.64 -2.73 1.49
N ILE A 4 7.43 -4.01 1.80
CA ILE A 4 6.59 -4.90 1.01
C ILE A 4 5.39 -5.29 1.88
N ILE A 5 4.20 -4.89 1.46
CA ILE A 5 2.95 -5.26 2.14
C ILE A 5 2.32 -6.42 1.37
N THR A 6 1.77 -7.40 2.07
CA THR A 6 1.00 -8.48 1.43
C THR A 6 -0.45 -8.40 1.87
N ASN A 7 -1.37 -8.43 0.91
CA ASN A 7 -2.80 -8.52 1.16
C ASN A 7 -3.14 -9.87 1.80
N ASP A 8 -3.87 -9.82 2.91
CA ASP A 8 -4.20 -10.96 3.77
C ASP A 8 -5.17 -11.98 3.16
N VAL A 9 -5.95 -11.57 2.16
CA VAL A 9 -7.00 -12.37 1.52
C VAL A 9 -6.47 -13.09 0.29
N PHE A 10 -5.77 -12.36 -0.58
CA PHE A 10 -5.33 -12.90 -1.87
C PHE A 10 -3.84 -13.24 -1.92
N GLY A 11 -3.05 -12.81 -0.93
CA GLY A 11 -1.61 -13.02 -0.91
C GLY A 11 -0.85 -12.17 -1.93
N ASN A 12 -1.47 -11.13 -2.49
CA ASN A 12 -0.80 -10.19 -3.40
C ASN A 12 0.17 -9.32 -2.61
N SER A 13 1.42 -9.23 -3.08
CA SER A 13 2.42 -8.34 -2.48
C SER A 13 2.54 -7.03 -3.25
N TYR A 14 2.82 -5.95 -2.54
CA TYR A 14 2.96 -4.59 -3.06
C TYR A 14 4.27 -4.01 -2.54
N ASP A 15 5.14 -3.53 -3.44
CA ASP A 15 6.41 -2.89 -3.10
C ASP A 15 6.30 -1.36 -3.15
N SER A 16 6.68 -0.69 -2.05
CA SER A 16 6.62 0.77 -1.94
C SER A 16 7.55 1.53 -2.88
N SER A 17 8.57 0.84 -3.41
CA SER A 17 9.48 1.40 -4.41
C SER A 17 8.96 1.24 -5.85
N ASN A 18 7.91 0.44 -6.07
CA ASN A 18 7.30 0.23 -7.38
C ASN A 18 6.03 1.08 -7.52
N PRO A 19 6.01 2.12 -8.39
CA PRO A 19 4.84 2.98 -8.58
C PRO A 19 3.56 2.24 -8.98
N GLY A 20 3.70 1.13 -9.71
CA GLY A 20 2.56 0.31 -10.12
C GLY A 20 1.93 -0.41 -8.92
N ASP A 21 2.75 -0.93 -8.02
CA ASP A 21 2.29 -1.62 -6.82
C ASP A 21 1.73 -0.64 -5.79
N VAL A 22 2.37 0.53 -5.62
CA VAL A 22 1.83 1.62 -4.80
C VAL A 22 0.44 2.03 -5.26
N ARG A 23 0.22 2.17 -6.58
CA ARG A 23 -1.09 2.50 -7.13
C ARG A 23 -2.14 1.43 -6.83
N ARG A 24 -1.79 0.15 -7.02
CA ARG A 24 -2.69 -0.97 -6.74
C ARG A 24 -3.00 -1.08 -5.25
N PHE A 25 -1.99 -0.93 -4.40
CA PHE A 25 -2.15 -0.91 -2.96
C PHE A 25 -3.15 0.17 -2.55
N VAL A 26 -2.97 1.41 -3.01
CA VAL A 26 -3.86 2.53 -2.65
C VAL A 26 -5.31 2.24 -3.02
N GLN A 27 -5.54 1.70 -4.23
CA GLN A 27 -6.87 1.36 -4.68
C GLN A 27 -7.49 0.25 -3.81
N ASP A 28 -6.75 -0.83 -3.58
CA ASP A 28 -7.20 -1.96 -2.76
C ASP A 28 -7.42 -1.54 -1.29
N TYR A 29 -6.56 -0.68 -0.75
CA TYR A 29 -6.64 -0.16 0.62
C TYR A 29 -7.85 0.75 0.82
N LYS A 30 -8.18 1.56 -0.20
CA LYS A 30 -9.36 2.42 -0.18
C LYS A 30 -10.66 1.63 -0.26
N ASP A 31 -10.70 0.62 -1.13
CA ASP A 31 -11.91 -0.20 -1.33
C ASP A 31 -12.10 -1.22 -0.19
N ASN A 32 -11.01 -1.80 0.32
CA ASN A 32 -11.02 -2.87 1.32
C ASN A 32 -9.83 -2.75 2.30
N PRO A 33 -9.87 -1.81 3.26
CA PRO A 33 -8.78 -1.63 4.23
C PRO A 33 -8.53 -2.89 5.08
N ASP A 34 -9.54 -3.73 5.28
CA ASP A 34 -9.45 -4.99 6.03
C ASP A 34 -8.52 -6.02 5.39
N TYR A 35 -8.16 -5.86 4.11
CA TYR A 35 -7.19 -6.73 3.44
C TYR A 35 -5.76 -6.54 3.92
N PHE A 36 -5.53 -5.54 4.76
CA PHE A 36 -4.20 -5.17 5.26
C PHE A 36 -4.14 -5.18 6.78
N GLN A 37 -5.02 -5.94 7.46
CA GLN A 37 -5.05 -5.99 8.93
C GLN A 37 -3.76 -6.52 9.56
N LYS A 38 -3.05 -7.44 8.88
CA LYS A 38 -1.77 -7.96 9.40
C LYS A 38 -0.58 -7.05 9.09
N ALA A 39 -0.72 -6.13 8.14
CA ALA A 39 0.31 -5.13 7.86
C ALA A 39 0.39 -4.15 9.02
N TRP A 40 1.61 -3.76 9.40
CA TRP A 40 1.82 -2.80 10.47
C TRP A 40 1.43 -1.41 9.98
N ASP A 41 0.95 -0.56 10.89
CA ASP A 41 0.52 0.79 10.52
C ASP A 41 1.67 1.63 9.96
N SER A 42 2.90 1.41 10.45
CA SER A 42 4.11 2.03 9.89
C SER A 42 4.38 1.60 8.44
N GLU A 43 4.08 0.36 8.06
CA GLU A 43 4.27 -0.11 6.68
C GLU A 43 3.23 0.53 5.76
N LYS A 44 1.97 0.55 6.19
CA LYS A 44 0.89 1.24 5.48
C LYS A 44 1.23 2.72 5.29
N GLU A 45 1.75 3.38 6.31
CA GLU A 45 2.15 4.78 6.24
C GLU A 45 3.26 5.01 5.21
N VAL A 46 4.30 4.17 5.15
CA VAL A 46 5.35 4.26 4.11
C VAL A 46 4.75 4.09 2.70
N MET A 47 3.78 3.19 2.56
CA MET A 47 3.12 2.94 1.27
C MET A 47 2.25 4.14 0.83
N LEU A 48 1.53 4.75 1.77
CA LEU A 48 0.75 5.97 1.54
C LEU A 48 1.65 7.19 1.28
N ASP A 49 2.78 7.33 1.97
CA ASP A 49 3.76 8.38 1.74
C ASP A 49 4.39 8.28 0.34
N SER A 50 4.71 7.05 -0.08
CA SER A 50 5.17 6.77 -1.44
C SER A 50 4.09 7.17 -2.47
N ALA A 51 2.82 6.89 -2.18
CA ALA A 51 1.71 7.28 -3.06
C ALA A 51 1.51 8.80 -3.14
N ARG A 52 1.69 9.54 -2.04
CA ARG A 52 1.66 11.02 -2.02
C ARG A 52 2.80 11.60 -2.84
N THR A 53 4.01 11.06 -2.67
CA THR A 53 5.20 11.47 -3.44
C THR A 53 5.00 11.28 -4.94
N LEU A 54 4.30 10.22 -5.33
CA LEU A 54 3.95 9.93 -6.73
C LEU A 54 2.73 10.71 -7.25
N GLY A 55 2.03 11.48 -6.40
CA GLY A 55 0.80 12.19 -6.75
C GLY A 55 -0.41 11.27 -7.04
N ILE A 56 -0.34 9.99 -6.62
CA ILE A 56 -1.39 8.99 -6.79
C ILE A 56 -2.43 9.12 -5.67
N TYR A 57 -1.98 9.49 -4.48
CA TYR A 57 -2.80 9.69 -3.31
C TYR A 57 -2.78 11.17 -2.95
N ASN A 58 -3.83 11.89 -3.37
CA ASN A 58 -4.14 13.21 -2.87
C ASN A 58 -5.30 13.03 -1.89
N ASP A 59 -4.98 13.17 -0.60
CA ASP A 59 -5.98 13.25 0.47
C ASP A 59 -6.82 14.53 0.30
#